data_AF-A0A0B9G521-F1
#
_entry.id   AF-A0A0B9G521-F1
#
_cell.length_a   1.000
_cell.length_b   1.000
_cell.length_c   1.000
_cell.angle_alpha   90.00
_cell.angle_beta   90.00
_cell.angle_gamma   90.00
#
_symmetry.space_group_name_H-M   'P 1'
#
loop_
_entity.id
_entity.type
_entity.pdbx_description
1 polymer ?
#
loop_
_entity_poly.entity_id
_entity_poly.type
_entity_poly.pdbx_seq_one_letter_code
_entity_poly.pdbx_strand_id
1 'polypeptide(L)'
;MKKYLLALGLMMAVPFSAQASQAVGIFFGSPMSGIQYKHHDLRFSLGIDDFGLAFDKTFNLGSLTKDPGMNNLYTFVGAQYVDNKYNKLGVRGGIGFQVPVDNFEFYGEVGPTLYVVEDVDLDLEGQLGFRIRF
;
A
#
# COMPACT_ATOMS: atom_id res chain seq x y z
N MET A 1 23.84 11.32 17.34
CA MET A 1 23.83 12.21 16.15
C MET A 1 24.06 11.48 14.83
N LYS A 2 24.93 10.46 14.74
CA LYS A 2 25.19 9.72 13.48
C LYS A 2 24.00 8.91 12.91
N LYS A 3 23.05 8.45 13.74
CA LYS A 3 21.89 7.65 13.29
C LYS A 3 20.86 8.45 12.48
N TYR A 4 20.71 9.75 12.75
CA TYR A 4 19.76 10.62 12.05
C TYR A 4 20.27 11.06 10.67
N LEU A 5 21.60 11.15 10.49
CA LEU A 5 22.21 11.48 9.20
C LEU A 5 22.08 10.34 8.17
N LEU A 6 22.07 9.08 8.63
CA LEU A 6 21.80 7.91 7.79
C LEU A 6 20.35 7.87 7.31
N ALA A 7 19.39 8.21 8.19
CA ALA A 7 17.98 8.31 7.83
C ALA A 7 17.71 9.46 6.82
N LEU A 8 18.42 10.59 6.97
CA LEU A 8 18.32 11.72 6.05
C LEU A 8 18.95 11.43 4.67
N GLY A 9 20.04 10.64 4.63
CA GLY A 9 20.70 10.24 3.39
C GLY A 9 19.87 9.25 2.55
N LEU A 10 19.11 8.37 3.19
CA LEU A 10 18.19 7.43 2.53
C LEU A 10 16.98 8.13 1.88
N MET A 11 16.58 9.31 2.38
CA MET A 11 15.49 10.10 1.79
C MET A 11 15.89 10.88 0.53
N MET A 12 17.19 11.13 0.31
CA MET A 12 17.66 11.95 -0.82
C MET A 12 17.97 11.17 -2.10
N ALA A 13 17.86 9.85 -2.08
CA ALA A 13 18.17 8.99 -3.24
C ALA A 13 16.93 8.60 -4.07
N VAL A 14 15.78 9.27 -3.90
CA VAL A 14 14.57 8.97 -4.66
C VAL A 14 14.59 9.75 -5.97
N PRO A 15 14.75 9.10 -7.15
CA PRO A 15 14.59 9.79 -8.41
C PRO A 15 13.12 10.23 -8.56
N PHE A 16 12.89 11.54 -8.54
CA PHE A 16 11.63 12.17 -8.92
C PHE A 16 11.49 12.14 -10.44
N SER A 17 11.14 10.99 -10.99
CA SER A 17 10.68 10.89 -12.38
C SER A 17 9.53 9.89 -12.44
N ALA A 18 8.34 10.34 -12.07
CA ALA A 18 7.11 9.63 -12.33
C ALA A 18 6.08 10.67 -12.77
N GLN A 19 5.57 10.51 -13.98
CA GLN A 19 4.38 11.20 -14.47
C GLN A 19 3.28 10.98 -13.42
N ALA A 20 2.81 12.07 -12.79
CA ALA A 20 1.95 12.01 -11.63
C ALA A 20 0.64 11.28 -11.93
N SER A 21 0.51 10.04 -11.48
CA SER A 21 -0.73 9.27 -11.57
C SER A 21 -1.46 9.38 -10.24
N GLN A 22 -2.58 10.11 -10.25
CA GLN A 22 -3.52 10.14 -9.14
C GLN A 22 -4.61 9.13 -9.42
N ALA A 23 -5.19 8.54 -8.37
CA ALA A 23 -6.36 7.71 -8.51
C ALA A 23 -7.23 7.72 -7.26
N VAL A 24 -8.53 7.55 -7.44
CA VAL A 24 -9.49 7.35 -6.34
C VAL A 24 -10.33 6.12 -6.62
N GLY A 25 -10.66 5.34 -5.59
CA GLY A 25 -11.36 4.09 -5.80
C GLY A 25 -11.93 3.47 -4.54
N ILE A 26 -12.42 2.25 -4.72
CA ILE A 26 -12.96 1.40 -3.67
C ILE A 26 -12.14 0.11 -3.57
N PHE A 27 -12.16 -0.51 -2.39
CA PHE A 27 -11.50 -1.77 -2.13
C PHE A 27 -12.30 -2.64 -1.18
N PHE A 28 -12.13 -3.94 -1.31
CA PHE A 28 -12.80 -4.98 -0.53
C PHE A 28 -11.76 -5.99 -0.06
N GLY A 29 -11.74 -6.30 1.23
CA GLY A 29 -10.74 -7.21 1.78
C GLY A 29 -10.67 -7.23 3.30
N SER A 30 -9.55 -7.75 3.78
CA SER A 30 -9.19 -7.78 5.19
C SER A 30 -8.03 -6.80 5.44
N PRO A 31 -8.00 -6.09 6.58
CA PRO A 31 -8.96 -6.15 7.70
C PRO A 31 -10.14 -5.19 7.52
N MET A 32 -10.18 -4.47 6.39
CA MET A 32 -11.18 -3.47 6.11
C MET A 32 -11.43 -3.38 4.60
N SER A 33 -12.55 -2.80 4.25
CA SER A 33 -13.04 -2.43 2.93
C SER A 33 -13.47 -0.97 2.97
N GLY A 34 -13.31 -0.25 1.86
CA GLY A 34 -13.68 1.15 1.85
C GLY A 34 -13.16 1.90 0.64
N ILE A 35 -12.71 3.14 0.87
CA ILE A 35 -12.23 4.03 -0.19
C ILE A 35 -10.73 4.23 -0.12
N GLN A 36 -10.13 4.50 -1.27
CA GLN A 36 -8.70 4.66 -1.40
C GLN A 36 -8.35 5.84 -2.30
N TYR A 37 -7.34 6.60 -1.90
CA TYR A 37 -6.69 7.62 -2.71
C TYR A 37 -5.23 7.23 -2.94
N LYS A 38 -4.80 7.23 -4.19
CA LYS A 38 -3.42 6.96 -4.61
C LYS A 38 -2.84 8.23 -5.22
N HIS A 39 -1.63 8.58 -4.80
CA HIS A 39 -0.85 9.66 -5.37
C HIS A 39 0.55 9.13 -5.68
N HIS A 40 0.83 8.87 -6.95
CA HIS A 40 2.03 8.18 -7.40
C HIS A 40 2.16 6.78 -6.78
N ASP A 41 3.21 6.59 -5.99
CA ASP A 41 3.53 5.37 -5.28
C ASP A 41 3.07 5.40 -3.81
N LEU A 42 2.39 6.46 -3.38
CA LEU A 42 1.76 6.59 -2.08
C LEU A 42 0.27 6.28 -2.15
N ARG A 43 -0.24 5.68 -1.08
CA ARG A 43 -1.64 5.27 -1.00
C ARG A 43 -2.20 5.49 0.39
N PHE A 44 -3.41 6.03 0.42
CA PHE A 44 -4.18 6.30 1.62
C PHE A 44 -5.49 5.56 1.52
N SER A 45 -5.82 4.74 2.52
CA SER A 45 -7.05 3.96 2.56
C SER A 45 -7.85 4.32 3.80
N LEU A 46 -9.17 4.45 3.64
CA LEU A 46 -10.14 4.64 4.72
C LEU A 46 -11.09 3.44 4.70
N GLY A 47 -11.04 2.64 5.75
CA GLY A 47 -11.96 1.54 6.03
C GLY A 47 -13.32 2.06 6.51
N ILE A 48 -14.40 1.47 6.00
CA ILE A 48 -15.78 1.85 6.26
C ILE A 48 -16.55 0.72 6.96
N ASP A 49 -16.34 -0.53 6.55
CA ASP A 49 -16.95 -1.71 7.18
C ASP A 49 -16.41 -1.91 8.61
N ASP A 50 -15.09 -1.93 8.73
CA ASP A 50 -14.32 -1.77 9.95
C ASP A 50 -13.57 -0.45 9.82
N PHE A 51 -13.85 0.48 10.75
CA PHE A 51 -13.26 1.81 10.69
C PHE A 51 -11.74 1.69 10.83
N GLY A 52 -11.01 2.22 9.84
CA GLY A 52 -9.57 2.09 9.81
C GLY A 52 -8.91 3.05 8.84
N LEU A 53 -7.61 3.24 9.02
CA LEU A 53 -6.78 4.07 8.18
C LEU A 53 -5.53 3.28 7.79
N ALA A 54 -5.15 3.31 6.52
CA ALA A 54 -3.87 2.75 6.09
C ALA A 54 -3.11 3.73 5.21
N PHE A 55 -1.78 3.65 5.32
CA PHE A 55 -0.85 4.38 4.48
C PHE A 55 0.22 3.43 3.95
N ASP A 56 0.33 3.33 2.62
CA ASP A 56 1.25 2.41 1.95
C ASP A 56 2.16 3.14 0.96
N LYS A 57 3.41 2.67 0.87
CA LYS A 57 4.34 2.94 -0.22
C LYS A 57 4.43 1.69 -1.10
N THR A 58 4.15 1.86 -2.39
CA THR A 58 4.26 0.81 -3.40
C THR A 58 5.57 0.93 -4.18
N PHE A 59 6.08 -0.20 -4.67
CA PHE A 59 7.28 -0.26 -5.49
C PHE A 59 7.01 -1.17 -6.67
N ASN A 60 7.09 -0.62 -7.88
CA ASN A 60 6.89 -1.39 -9.11
C ASN A 60 7.98 -2.47 -9.24
N LEU A 61 7.57 -3.74 -9.39
CA LEU A 61 8.52 -4.84 -9.47
C LEU A 61 9.31 -4.79 -10.78
N GLY A 62 8.70 -4.42 -11.91
CA GLY A 62 9.42 -4.28 -13.17
C GLY A 62 10.55 -3.25 -13.12
N SER A 63 10.33 -2.13 -12.42
CA SER A 63 11.39 -1.15 -12.14
C SER A 63 12.46 -1.70 -11.19
N LEU A 64 12.08 -2.43 -10.15
CA LEU A 64 13.02 -3.01 -9.16
C LEU A 64 13.89 -4.13 -9.74
N THR A 65 13.29 -5.01 -10.54
CA THR A 65 13.96 -6.19 -11.14
C THR A 65 14.55 -5.89 -12.51
N LYS A 66 14.25 -4.72 -13.09
CA LYS A 66 14.56 -4.34 -14.48
C LYS A 66 13.94 -5.28 -15.52
N ASP A 67 12.77 -5.86 -15.19
CA ASP A 67 12.01 -6.74 -16.06
C ASP A 67 10.66 -6.10 -16.46
N PRO A 68 10.50 -5.63 -17.71
CA PRO A 68 9.25 -5.05 -18.19
C PRO A 68 8.03 -5.99 -18.06
N GLY A 69 8.23 -7.31 -18.05
CA GLY A 69 7.16 -8.30 -17.85
C GLY A 69 6.49 -8.20 -16.47
N MET A 70 7.16 -7.57 -15.51
CA MET A 70 6.67 -7.39 -14.13
C MET A 70 6.09 -5.99 -13.87
N ASN A 71 5.88 -5.16 -14.90
CA ASN A 71 5.36 -3.79 -14.74
C ASN A 71 3.96 -3.73 -14.13
N ASN A 72 3.17 -4.80 -14.22
CA ASN A 72 1.86 -4.90 -13.60
C ASN A 72 1.91 -5.43 -12.16
N LEU A 73 3.10 -5.78 -11.67
CA LEU A 73 3.30 -6.26 -10.31
C LEU A 73 4.00 -5.20 -9.47
N TYR A 74 3.71 -5.21 -8.18
CA TYR A 74 4.37 -4.35 -7.22
C TYR A 74 4.51 -5.06 -5.88
N THR A 75 5.43 -4.58 -5.07
CA THR A 75 5.45 -4.86 -3.62
C THR A 75 5.07 -3.60 -2.88
N PHE A 76 4.62 -3.73 -1.64
CA PHE A 76 4.27 -2.60 -0.81
C PHE A 76 4.71 -2.81 0.63
N VAL A 77 4.91 -1.69 1.32
CA VAL A 77 5.07 -1.63 2.77
C VAL A 77 4.25 -0.45 3.29
N GLY A 78 3.64 -0.61 4.45
CA GLY A 78 2.78 0.40 5.01
C GLY A 78 2.49 0.19 6.48
N ALA A 79 1.64 1.04 6.99
CA ALA A 79 1.08 0.92 8.33
C ALA A 79 -0.43 1.09 8.25
N GLN A 80 -1.13 0.41 9.15
CA GLN A 80 -2.56 0.55 9.28
C GLN A 80 -2.97 0.66 10.75
N TYR A 81 -4.06 1.39 10.95
CA TYR A 81 -4.80 1.46 12.19
C TYR A 81 -6.21 0.93 11.90
N VAL A 82 -6.73 0.05 12.75
CA VAL A 82 -8.09 -0.48 12.64
C VAL A 82 -8.74 -0.36 14.02
N ASP A 83 -9.91 0.25 14.08
CA ASP A 83 -10.68 0.39 15.32
C ASP A 83 -11.49 -0.89 15.59
N ASN A 84 -10.78 -1.98 15.86
CA ASN A 84 -11.36 -3.24 16.31
C ASN A 84 -10.79 -3.64 17.68
N LYS A 85 -11.51 -4.49 18.43
CA LYS A 85 -11.26 -4.77 19.86
C LYS A 85 -9.84 -5.22 20.21
N TYR A 86 -9.10 -5.84 19.29
CA TYR A 86 -7.78 -6.44 19.55
C TYR A 86 -6.64 -5.96 18.61
N ASN A 87 -6.96 -5.39 17.43
CA ASN A 87 -5.97 -5.13 16.37
C ASN A 87 -5.87 -3.63 16.03
N LYS A 88 -5.15 -2.87 16.86
CA LYS A 88 -5.18 -1.38 16.77
C LYS A 88 -4.17 -0.81 15.79
N LEU A 89 -2.91 -1.29 15.77
CA LEU A 89 -1.86 -0.76 14.91
C LEU A 89 -1.03 -1.90 14.34
N GLY A 90 -0.89 -1.91 13.01
CA GLY A 90 -0.17 -2.95 12.30
C GLY A 90 0.82 -2.38 11.28
N VAL A 91 1.96 -3.05 11.12
CA VAL A 91 2.86 -2.85 9.98
C VAL A 91 2.52 -3.90 8.94
N ARG A 92 2.23 -3.47 7.72
CA ARG A 92 1.83 -4.37 6.63
C ARG A 92 2.82 -4.33 5.50
N GLY A 93 2.92 -5.44 4.79
CA GLY A 93 3.68 -5.48 3.54
C GLY A 93 3.24 -6.67 2.72
N GLY A 94 3.58 -6.68 1.44
CA GLY A 94 3.12 -7.74 0.58
C GLY A 94 3.43 -7.52 -0.89
N ILE A 95 2.69 -8.26 -1.70
CA ILE A 95 2.74 -8.18 -3.15
C ILE A 95 1.35 -7.87 -3.69
N GLY A 96 1.33 -7.23 -4.85
CA GLY A 96 0.10 -6.96 -5.55
C GLY A 96 0.30 -6.91 -7.05
N PHE A 97 -0.83 -6.89 -7.74
CA PHE A 97 -0.91 -6.64 -9.16
C PHE A 97 -1.84 -5.46 -9.43
N GLN A 98 -1.60 -4.75 -10.52
CA GLN A 98 -2.47 -3.70 -11.05
C GLN A 98 -2.58 -3.85 -12.57
N VAL A 99 -3.81 -3.75 -13.08
CA VAL A 99 -4.11 -3.85 -14.50
C VAL A 99 -4.77 -2.54 -14.94
N PRO A 100 -4.04 -1.68 -15.67
CA PRO A 100 -4.58 -0.45 -16.21
C PRO A 100 -5.46 -0.71 -17.45
N VAL A 101 -6.68 -0.17 -17.48
CA VAL A 101 -7.60 -0.16 -18.64
C VAL A 101 -8.13 1.26 -18.83
N ASP A 102 -7.63 2.00 -19.84
CA ASP A 102 -7.94 3.42 -20.08
C ASP A 102 -7.72 4.33 -18.86
N ASN A 103 -8.79 4.85 -18.24
CA ASN A 103 -8.75 5.62 -17.00
C ASN A 103 -9.06 4.77 -15.77
N PHE A 104 -9.28 3.47 -15.94
CA PHE A 104 -9.60 2.55 -14.85
C PHE A 104 -8.39 1.69 -14.49
N GLU A 105 -8.35 1.25 -13.23
CA GLU A 105 -7.35 0.33 -12.73
C GLU A 105 -7.99 -0.69 -11.80
N PHE A 106 -7.84 -1.95 -12.15
CA PHE A 106 -8.12 -3.06 -11.26
C PHE A 106 -6.84 -3.43 -10.53
N TYR A 107 -6.92 -3.75 -9.25
CA TYR A 107 -5.76 -4.21 -8.51
C TYR A 107 -6.15 -5.26 -7.47
N GLY A 108 -5.17 -6.05 -7.07
CA GLY A 108 -5.30 -7.02 -6.00
C GLY A 108 -3.99 -7.17 -5.23
N GLU A 109 -4.09 -7.45 -3.95
CA GLU A 109 -2.97 -7.53 -3.02
C GLU A 109 -3.16 -8.63 -2.02
N VAL A 110 -2.03 -9.19 -1.57
CA VAL A 110 -1.96 -10.13 -0.46
C VAL A 110 -0.65 -9.90 0.29
N GLY A 111 -0.69 -10.03 1.61
CA GLY A 111 0.50 -9.88 2.42
C GLY A 111 0.24 -9.98 3.92
N PRO A 112 1.30 -10.23 4.70
CA PRO A 112 1.18 -10.23 6.15
C PRO A 112 1.01 -8.82 6.72
N THR A 113 0.29 -8.77 7.84
CA THR A 113 0.24 -7.62 8.74
C THR A 113 0.68 -8.07 10.13
N LEU A 114 1.70 -7.39 10.66
CA LEU A 114 2.17 -7.56 12.03
C LEU A 114 1.49 -6.55 12.93
N TYR A 115 0.56 -6.99 13.75
CA TYR A 115 -0.08 -6.20 14.80
C TYR A 115 0.83 -6.15 16.04
N VAL A 116 0.97 -4.97 16.63
CA VAL A 116 1.96 -4.73 17.71
C VAL A 116 1.34 -4.19 19.00
N VAL A 117 0.01 -4.15 19.10
CA VAL A 117 -0.69 -3.58 20.24
C VAL A 117 -1.33 -4.70 21.05
N GLU A 118 -1.04 -4.74 22.36
CA GLU A 118 -1.48 -5.74 23.34
C GLU A 118 -0.80 -7.11 23.17
N ASP A 119 -0.91 -7.76 22.01
CA ASP A 119 -0.20 -8.98 21.67
C ASP A 119 0.39 -8.88 20.25
N VAL A 120 1.54 -9.52 20.02
CA VAL A 120 2.13 -9.58 18.67
C VAL A 120 1.42 -10.67 17.88
N ASP A 121 0.62 -10.26 16.89
CA ASP A 121 -0.10 -11.17 16.01
C ASP A 121 0.28 -10.93 14.54
N LEU A 122 0.28 -12.00 13.75
CA LEU A 122 0.63 -11.98 12.34
C LEU A 122 -0.52 -12.54 11.51
N ASP A 123 -1.25 -11.65 10.85
CA ASP A 123 -2.38 -12.01 10.00
C ASP A 123 -1.98 -11.97 8.52
N LEU A 124 -2.46 -12.93 7.73
CA LEU A 124 -2.37 -12.87 6.27
C LEU A 124 -3.62 -12.19 5.72
N GLU A 125 -3.43 -11.01 5.13
CA GLU A 125 -4.51 -10.16 4.65
C GLU A 125 -4.49 -10.06 3.13
N GLY A 126 -5.66 -9.82 2.54
CA GLY A 126 -5.81 -9.66 1.10
C GLY A 126 -6.92 -8.71 0.76
N GLN A 127 -6.77 -8.00 -0.36
CA GLN A 127 -7.75 -7.04 -0.85
C GLN A 127 -7.78 -6.99 -2.37
N LEU A 128 -8.95 -6.70 -2.91
CA LEU A 128 -9.18 -6.39 -4.32
C LEU A 128 -9.78 -4.99 -4.41
N GLY A 129 -9.47 -4.26 -5.47
CA GLY A 129 -10.03 -2.94 -5.64
C GLY A 129 -10.07 -2.44 -7.07
N PHE A 130 -10.78 -1.34 -7.21
CA PHE A 130 -11.02 -0.64 -8.46
C PHE A 130 -10.85 0.85 -8.24
N ARG A 131 -10.10 1.52 -9.13
CA ARG A 131 -9.84 2.96 -9.04
C ARG A 131 -9.87 3.65 -10.39
N ILE A 132 -10.24 4.92 -10.38
CA ILE A 132 -10.26 5.82 -11.53
C ILE A 132 -8.99 6.68 -11.46
N ARG A 133 -8.17 6.65 -12.51
CA ARG A 133 -6.96 7.44 -12.70
C ARG A 133 -7.25 8.79 -13.35
N PHE A 134 -6.51 9.81 -12.94
CA PHE A 134 -6.53 11.16 -13.51
C PHE A 134 -5.20 11.89 -13.28
#